data_AF-A0A5P8JR71-F1
#
_entry.id   AF-A0A5P8JR71-F1
#
_cell.length_a   1.000
_cell.length_b   1.000
_cell.length_c   1.000
_cell.angle_alpha   90.00
_cell.angle_beta   90.00
_cell.angle_gamma   90.00
#
_symmetry.space_group_name_H-M   'P 1'
#
loop_
_entity.id
_entity.type
_entity.pdbx_description
1 polymer ?
#
loop_
_entity_poly.entity_id
_entity_poly.type
_entity_poly.pdbx_seq_one_letter_code
_entity_poly.pdbx_strand_id
1 'polypeptide(L)'
;MLIALIDILIFVITAGLLVTIIARIPTPLNLITGLFTALILALIAGAMFTWHSTFMILYILWMILIIAGLFGLRYWLRSGRSAHSR
;
A
#
# COMPACT_ATOMS: atom_id res chain seq x y z
N MET A 1 10.31 -19.28 -13.51
CA MET A 1 10.33 -19.40 -12.03
C MET A 1 10.99 -18.19 -11.36
N LEU A 2 12.20 -17.77 -11.76
CA LEU A 2 12.88 -16.61 -11.15
C LEU A 2 12.08 -15.30 -11.22
N ILE A 3 11.45 -15.01 -12.37
CA ILE A 3 10.66 -13.77 -12.58
C ILE A 3 9.50 -13.67 -11.60
N ALA A 4 8.69 -14.73 -11.47
CA ALA A 4 7.58 -14.76 -10.52
C ALA A 4 8.03 -14.59 -9.06
N LEU A 5 9.22 -15.07 -8.71
CA LEU A 5 9.78 -14.91 -7.37
C LEU A 5 10.17 -13.44 -7.10
N ILE A 6 10.73 -12.77 -8.11
CA ILE A 6 11.04 -11.33 -8.07
C ILE A 6 9.74 -10.52 -7.93
N ASP A 7 8.71 -10.86 -8.70
CA ASP A 7 7.42 -10.18 -8.65
C ASP A 7 6.84 -10.25 -7.23
N ILE A 8 6.74 -11.45 -6.65
CA ILE A 8 6.27 -11.67 -5.28
C ILE A 8 7.09 -10.87 -4.27
N LEU A 9 8.42 -10.83 -4.43
CA LEU A 9 9.29 -10.06 -3.55
C LEU A 9 8.97 -8.56 -3.61
N ILE A 10 8.73 -8.02 -4.81
CA ILE A 10 8.32 -6.62 -5.00
C ILE A 10 6.98 -6.35 -4.32
N PHE A 11 5.99 -7.24 -4.46
CA PHE A 11 4.69 -7.12 -3.78
C PHE A 11 4.84 -7.07 -2.25
N VAL A 12 5.68 -7.95 -1.68
CA VAL A 12 5.92 -8.04 -0.23
C VAL A 12 6.68 -6.82 0.30
N ILE A 13 7.75 -6.40 -0.37
CA ILE A 13 8.54 -5.23 0.03
C ILE A 13 7.67 -3.97 -0.02
N THR A 14 6.88 -3.82 -1.08
CA THR A 14 5.94 -2.70 -1.24
C THR A 14 4.90 -2.68 -0.13
N ALA A 15 4.33 -3.85 0.21
CA ALA A 15 3.40 -3.98 1.33
C ALA A 15 4.04 -3.56 2.65
N GLY A 16 5.23 -4.08 2.96
CA GLY A 16 5.95 -3.74 4.17
C GLY A 16 6.26 -2.24 4.28
N LEU A 17 6.70 -1.62 3.19
CA LEU A 17 6.96 -0.17 3.12
C LEU A 17 5.68 0.64 3.36
N LEU A 18 4.59 0.35 2.64
CA LEU A 18 3.35 1.10 2.80
C LEU A 18 2.75 0.93 4.20
N VAL A 19 2.75 -0.29 4.73
CA VAL A 19 2.28 -0.60 6.09
C VAL A 19 3.09 0.19 7.13
N THR A 20 4.42 0.15 7.03
CA THR A 20 5.29 0.85 8.01
C THR A 20 5.11 2.35 7.96
N ILE A 21 5.00 2.95 6.78
CA ILE A 21 4.72 4.39 6.60
C ILE A 21 3.37 4.75 7.20
N ILE A 22 2.31 4.01 6.86
CA ILE A 22 0.95 4.31 7.31
C ILE A 22 0.77 4.12 8.82
N ALA A 23 1.45 3.12 9.39
CA ALA A 23 1.38 2.79 10.81
C ALA A 23 2.25 3.70 11.69
N ARG A 24 3.44 4.12 11.23
CA ARG A 24 4.36 4.93 12.04
C ARG A 24 4.10 6.43 11.97
N ILE A 25 3.58 6.93 10.83
CA ILE A 25 3.41 8.37 10.64
C ILE A 25 2.04 8.81 11.20
N PRO A 26 1.96 9.92 11.96
CA PRO A 26 0.69 10.47 12.42
C PRO A 26 -0.16 10.97 11.25
N THR A 27 -1.48 10.79 11.36
CA THR A 27 -2.46 11.37 10.44
C THR A 27 -2.51 12.89 10.60
N PRO A 28 -2.61 13.69 9.51
CA PRO A 28 -2.88 13.29 8.11
C PRO A 28 -1.63 13.05 7.27
N LEU A 29 -0.43 13.27 7.82
CA LEU A 29 0.82 13.24 7.06
C LEU A 29 1.05 11.85 6.43
N ASN A 30 0.62 10.79 7.11
CA ASN A 30 0.73 9.42 6.61
C ASN A 30 -0.05 9.15 5.30
N LEU A 31 -1.15 9.86 5.02
CA LEU A 31 -1.88 9.76 3.75
C LEU A 31 -1.04 10.32 2.62
N ILE A 32 -0.51 11.53 2.84
CA ILE A 32 0.30 12.23 1.84
C ILE A 32 1.58 11.44 1.58
N THR A 33 2.29 11.05 2.64
CA THR A 33 3.52 10.26 2.50
C THR A 33 3.24 8.90 1.85
N GLY A 34 2.18 8.19 2.25
CA GLY A 34 1.80 6.91 1.64
C GLY A 34 1.44 7.05 0.15
N LEU A 35 0.70 8.10 -0.22
CA LEU A 35 0.36 8.39 -1.61
C LEU A 35 1.59 8.72 -2.44
N PHE A 36 2.48 9.58 -1.94
CA PHE A 36 3.74 9.92 -2.60
C PHE A 36 4.63 8.68 -2.77
N THR A 37 4.76 7.85 -1.75
CA THR A 37 5.52 6.60 -1.84
C THR A 37 4.92 5.65 -2.87
N ALA A 38 3.59 5.46 -2.87
CA ALA A 38 2.92 4.63 -3.87
C ALA A 38 3.13 5.17 -5.30
N LEU A 39 3.08 6.49 -5.48
CA LEU A 39 3.36 7.15 -6.76
C LEU A 39 4.79 6.91 -7.23
N ILE A 40 5.78 7.09 -6.35
CA ILE A 40 7.20 6.85 -6.66
C ILE A 40 7.42 5.39 -7.04
N LEU A 41 6.87 4.46 -6.25
CA LEU A 41 6.96 3.02 -6.53
C LEU A 41 6.29 2.65 -7.85
N ALA A 42 5.14 3.24 -8.17
CA ALA A 42 4.48 3.04 -9.45
C ALA A 42 5.31 3.57 -10.63
N LEU A 43 5.94 4.74 -10.48
CA LEU A 43 6.81 5.30 -11.54
C LEU A 43 8.04 4.43 -11.77
N ILE A 44 8.68 3.95 -10.69
CA ILE A 44 9.82 3.03 -10.78
C ILE A 44 9.39 1.72 -11.46
N ALA A 45 8.27 1.14 -11.01
CA ALA A 45 7.74 -0.09 -11.58
C ALA A 45 7.38 0.08 -13.06
N GLY A 46 6.75 1.19 -13.46
CA GLY A 46 6.40 1.48 -14.86
C GLY A 46 7.61 1.77 -15.76
N ALA A 47 8.74 2.19 -15.18
CA ALA A 47 9.99 2.35 -15.91
C ALA A 47 10.71 1.01 -16.13
N MET A 48 10.62 0.09 -15.16
CA MET A 48 11.26 -1.23 -15.23
C MET A 48 10.40 -2.28 -15.94
N PHE A 49 9.09 -2.19 -15.80
CA PHE A 49 8.09 -3.08 -16.36
C PHE A 49 7.16 -2.28 -17.27
N THR A 50 6.82 -2.81 -18.44
CA THR A 50 5.92 -2.15 -19.39
C THR A 50 4.59 -1.79 -18.71
N TRP A 51 4.11 -0.55 -18.89
CA TRP A 51 2.90 -0.03 -18.23
C TRP A 51 1.63 -0.89 -18.44
N HIS A 52 1.54 -1.60 -19.56
CA HIS A 52 0.40 -2.49 -19.90
C HIS A 52 0.61 -3.94 -19.45
N SER A 53 1.70 -4.25 -18.74
CA SER A 53 1.94 -5.59 -18.24
C SER A 53 0.91 -5.96 -17.18
N THR A 54 0.47 -7.22 -17.18
CA THR A 54 -0.42 -7.78 -16.14
C THR A 54 0.15 -7.55 -14.74
N PHE A 55 1.48 -7.58 -14.60
CA PHE A 55 2.18 -7.24 -13.36
C PHE A 55 1.82 -5.84 -12.86
N MET A 56 1.84 -4.84 -13.75
CA MET A 56 1.63 -3.45 -13.36
C MET A 56 0.19 -3.19 -12.90
N ILE A 57 -0.78 -3.83 -13.57
CA ILE A 57 -2.18 -3.77 -13.19
C ILE A 57 -2.38 -4.39 -11.80
N LEU A 58 -1.84 -5.60 -11.58
CA LEU A 58 -1.89 -6.29 -10.28
C LEU A 58 -1.19 -5.47 -9.19
N TYR A 59 -0.06 -4.84 -9.52
CA TYR A 59 0.74 -4.03 -8.60
C TYR A 59 0.01 -2.77 -8.14
N ILE A 60 -0.62 -2.04 -9.06
CA ILE A 60 -1.46 -0.88 -8.73
C ILE A 60 -2.65 -1.31 -7.88
N LEU A 61 -3.35 -2.37 -8.26
CA LEU A 61 -4.50 -2.90 -7.51
C LEU A 61 -4.09 -3.29 -6.08
N TRP A 62 -2.93 -3.92 -5.93
CA TRP A 62 -2.36 -4.30 -4.64
C TRP A 62 -2.06 -3.09 -3.74
N MET A 63 -1.43 -2.05 -4.29
CA MET A 63 -1.18 -0.81 -3.53
C MET A 63 -2.50 -0.19 -3.04
N ILE A 64 -3.53 -0.16 -3.89
CA ILE A 64 -4.86 0.34 -3.51
C ILE A 64 -5.45 -0.50 -2.39
N LEU A 65 -5.39 -1.84 -2.49
CA LEU A 65 -5.90 -2.75 -1.46
C LEU A 65 -5.21 -2.56 -0.11
N ILE A 66 -3.89 -2.39 -0.09
CA ILE A 66 -3.14 -2.15 1.15
C ILE A 66 -3.55 -0.83 1.79
N ILE A 67 -3.59 0.24 1.00
CA ILE A 67 -3.97 1.57 1.49
C ILE A 67 -5.40 1.52 2.03
N ALA A 68 -6.36 1.02 1.23
CA ALA A 68 -7.75 0.90 1.63
C ALA A 68 -7.93 0.01 2.86
N GLY A 69 -7.24 -1.13 2.92
CA GLY A 69 -7.29 -2.07 4.04
C GLY A 69 -6.78 -1.46 5.35
N LEU A 70 -5.65 -0.75 5.31
CA LEU A 70 -5.07 -0.12 6.50
C LEU A 70 -5.93 1.05 6.99
N PHE A 71 -6.43 1.89 6.07
CA PHE A 71 -7.32 2.99 6.44
C PHE A 71 -8.68 2.49 6.93
N GLY A 72 -9.24 1.47 6.27
CA GLY A 72 -10.47 0.80 6.70
C GLY A 72 -10.33 0.20 8.09
N LEU A 73 -9.25 -0.52 8.36
CA LEU A 73 -8.95 -1.08 9.69
C LEU A 73 -8.83 0.02 10.74
N ARG A 74 -8.11 1.12 10.43
CA ARG A 74 -7.95 2.26 11.34
C ARG A 74 -9.28 2.95 11.65
N TYR A 75 -10.16 3.08 10.65
CA TYR A 75 -11.51 3.63 10.83
C TYR A 75 -12.37 2.71 11.70
N TRP A 76 -12.35 1.41 11.42
CA TRP A 76 -13.09 0.40 12.18
C TRP A 76 -12.67 0.36 13.66
N LEU A 77 -11.37 0.37 13.94
CA LEU A 77 -10.83 0.44 15.31
C LEU A 77 -11.22 1.75 16.02
N ARG A 78 -11.36 2.86 15.30
CA ARG A 78 -11.75 4.15 15.87
C ARG A 78 -13.25 4.19 16.19
N SER A 79 -14.09 3.60 15.34
CA SER A 79 -15.53 3.47 15.57
C SER A 79 -15.86 2.48 16.69
N GLY A 80 -15.08 1.40 16.84
CA GLY A 80 -15.24 0.42 17.92
C GLY A 80 -14.95 0.98 19.32
N ARG A 81 -14.00 1.93 19.46
CA ARG A 81 -13.73 2.58 20.76
C ARG A 81 -14.85 3.49 21.24
N SER A 82 -15.63 4.07 20.33
CA SER A 82 -16.78 4.92 20.70
C SER A 82 -17.98 4.14 21.21
N ALA A 83 -18.03 2.82 21.00
CA ALA A 83 -19.14 1.96 21.40
C ALA A 83 -18.99 1.36 22.82
N HIS A 84 -17.79 1.39 23.41
CA HIS A 84 -17.52 0.80 24.73
C HIS A 84 -17.54 1.81 25.89
N SER A 85 -17.95 3.06 25.62
CA SER A 85 -18.03 4.16 26.58
C SER A 85 -19.47 4.59 26.89
N ARG A 86 -20.47 3.75 26.56
CA ARG A 86 -21.87 3.95 26.95
C ARG A 86 -22.33 2.81 27.83
#